data_AF-A0A5F2G9R2-F1
#
_entry.id   AF-A0A5F2G9R2-F1
#
_cell.length_a   1.000
_cell.length_b   1.000
_cell.length_c   1.000
_cell.angle_alpha   90.00
_cell.angle_beta   90.00
_cell.angle_gamma   90.00
#
_symmetry.space_group_name_H-M   'P 1'
#
loop_
_entity.id
_entity.type
_entity.pdbx_description
1 polymer ?
#
loop_
_entity_poly.entity_id
_entity_poly.type
_entity_poly.pdbx_seq_one_letter_code
_entity_poly.pdbx_strand_id
1 'polypeptide(L)'
;MVAGSNPAGIAICAPGLFLLEEFQHVAKANALALGASRWGGRMNLEEVWRIREEDVYPALFGGDSRGIFVLSSELFQRRFGVAEVDPRWLFYGVFEHAPTPQRPYWLYVTSGHSNPWEQEEDAYDPEGESGAGVEFILASTEQGDWAIRCLQNLLAFDLLLGAGHFGGRGPLGEGDRIPLRSPINGVEGCEVRNVVVVRTPLLPSGFTLPSGRVEFFTFVGMTDRELDFAKESGNEALLTKLSSNGFFPVTDPRRQSVI
;
A
#
# COMPACT_ATOMS: atom_id res chain seq x y z
N MET A 1 11.51 -50.98 -39.96
CA MET A 1 12.89 -50.55 -39.64
C MET A 1 13.21 -49.38 -40.56
N VAL A 2 12.92 -48.15 -40.09
CA VAL A 2 13.84 -47.11 -39.58
C VAL A 2 14.47 -46.26 -40.70
N ALA A 3 14.52 -44.94 -40.41
CA ALA A 3 15.21 -43.83 -41.05
C ALA A 3 14.45 -43.13 -42.19
N GLY A 4 14.25 -41.81 -42.19
CA GLY A 4 14.57 -40.77 -41.21
C GLY A 4 14.32 -39.42 -41.88
N SER A 5 13.47 -38.58 -41.27
CA SER A 5 13.22 -37.21 -41.71
C SER A 5 13.35 -36.29 -40.50
N ASN A 6 14.33 -35.40 -40.58
CA ASN A 6 14.51 -34.27 -39.68
C ASN A 6 13.42 -33.22 -40.00
N PRO A 7 12.81 -32.58 -38.99
CA PRO A 7 12.86 -31.11 -39.03
C PRO A 7 13.00 -30.43 -37.66
N ALA A 8 13.57 -29.22 -37.75
CA ALA A 8 13.33 -28.05 -36.92
C ALA A 8 13.66 -28.16 -35.41
N GLY A 9 14.86 -27.69 -35.07
CA GLY A 9 15.17 -27.23 -33.72
C GLY A 9 14.30 -26.02 -33.36
N ILE A 10 13.46 -26.19 -32.35
CA ILE A 10 12.80 -25.10 -31.64
C ILE A 10 13.75 -24.64 -30.54
N ALA A 11 14.26 -23.42 -30.67
CA ALA A 11 14.98 -22.74 -29.61
C ALA A 11 14.01 -22.41 -28.48
N ILE A 12 14.28 -22.96 -27.29
CA ILE A 12 13.61 -22.58 -26.05
C ILE A 12 14.31 -21.32 -25.55
N CYS A 13 13.71 -20.14 -25.80
CA CYS A 13 14.12 -18.89 -25.15
C CYS A 13 13.45 -18.81 -23.78
N ALA A 14 14.26 -18.80 -22.72
CA ALA A 14 13.86 -18.45 -21.37
C ALA A 14 13.47 -16.95 -21.30
N PRO A 15 12.37 -16.55 -20.64
CA PRO A 15 12.12 -15.15 -20.33
C PRO A 15 12.67 -14.87 -18.94
N GLY A 16 13.86 -14.29 -18.87
CA GLY A 16 14.46 -13.79 -17.64
C GLY A 16 15.33 -12.57 -17.95
N LEU A 17 15.16 -11.52 -17.14
CA LEU A 17 16.05 -10.34 -17.03
C LEU A 17 15.85 -9.11 -17.94
N PHE A 18 14.67 -8.82 -18.50
CA PHE A 18 14.48 -7.55 -19.24
C PHE A 18 13.37 -6.59 -18.74
N LEU A 19 12.77 -6.82 -17.56
CA LEU A 19 11.65 -5.98 -17.07
C LEU A 19 11.96 -5.07 -15.87
N LEU A 20 13.18 -5.08 -15.33
CA LEU A 20 13.50 -4.29 -14.13
C LEU A 20 13.96 -2.84 -14.41
N GLU A 21 14.52 -2.55 -15.58
CA GLU A 21 15.05 -1.20 -15.87
C GLU A 21 13.98 -0.22 -16.40
N GLU A 22 12.97 -0.70 -17.11
CA GLU A 22 11.92 0.17 -17.68
C GLU A 22 10.91 0.69 -16.63
N PHE A 23 10.62 -0.09 -15.58
CA PHE A 23 9.71 0.34 -14.51
C PHE A 23 10.32 1.47 -13.64
N GLN A 24 11.65 1.47 -13.44
CA GLN A 24 12.32 2.52 -12.69
C GLN A 24 12.38 3.85 -13.47
N HIS A 25 12.40 3.81 -14.81
CA HIS A 25 12.41 5.01 -15.65
C HIS A 25 11.06 5.72 -15.66
N VAL A 26 9.94 5.00 -15.64
CA VAL A 26 8.60 5.62 -15.57
C VAL A 26 8.33 6.24 -14.20
N ALA A 27 8.74 5.57 -13.11
CA ALA A 27 8.59 6.10 -11.75
C ALA A 27 9.47 7.35 -11.51
N LYS A 28 10.71 7.36 -12.01
CA LYS A 28 11.59 8.55 -11.95
C LYS A 28 11.11 9.69 -12.86
N ALA A 29 10.55 9.38 -14.02
CA ALA A 29 10.03 10.39 -14.94
C ALA A 29 8.82 11.14 -14.36
N ASN A 30 7.94 10.46 -13.63
CA ASN A 30 6.80 11.12 -12.98
C ASN A 30 7.20 11.94 -11.74
N ALA A 31 8.23 11.52 -10.99
CA ALA A 31 8.77 12.30 -9.88
C ALA A 31 9.49 13.59 -10.32
N LEU A 32 10.12 13.58 -11.50
CA LEU A 32 10.81 14.75 -12.06
C LEU A 32 9.90 15.70 -12.87
N ALA A 33 8.73 15.23 -13.35
CA ALA A 33 7.81 16.04 -14.15
C ALA A 33 6.96 17.04 -13.34
N LEU A 34 6.86 16.87 -12.02
CA LEU A 34 6.15 17.80 -11.12
C LEU A 34 7.11 18.82 -10.46
N GLY A 35 8.06 19.32 -11.26
CA GLY A 35 9.07 20.28 -10.83
C GLY A 35 8.48 21.48 -10.07
N ALA A 36 9.21 21.89 -9.04
CA ALA A 36 8.91 22.90 -8.01
C ALA A 36 8.58 24.34 -8.50
N SER A 37 8.25 24.54 -9.77
CA SER A 37 7.95 25.86 -10.35
C SER A 37 6.47 26.10 -10.69
N ARG A 38 5.53 25.27 -10.20
CA ARG A 38 4.11 25.32 -10.61
C ARG A 38 3.13 25.83 -9.55
N TRP A 39 3.58 26.06 -8.32
CA TRP A 39 2.73 26.45 -7.20
C TRP A 39 2.52 27.97 -7.13
N GLY A 40 1.75 28.52 -8.08
CA GLY A 40 1.47 29.97 -8.18
C GLY A 40 0.44 30.52 -7.18
N GLY A 41 -0.07 29.69 -6.25
CA GLY A 41 -1.05 30.05 -5.22
C GLY A 41 -0.48 29.92 -3.80
N ARG A 42 -1.20 30.45 -2.79
CA ARG A 42 -0.83 30.24 -1.38
C ARG A 42 -0.86 28.72 -1.10
N MET A 43 0.28 28.17 -0.69
CA MET A 43 0.39 26.78 -0.30
C MET A 43 -0.15 26.62 1.13
N ASN A 44 -1.26 25.91 1.27
CA ASN A 44 -1.90 25.63 2.55
C ASN A 44 -2.24 24.14 2.67
N LEU A 45 -2.81 23.72 3.81
CA LEU A 45 -3.23 22.33 4.01
C LEU A 45 -4.21 21.83 2.93
N GLU A 46 -5.20 22.64 2.55
CA GLU A 46 -6.19 22.26 1.54
C GLU A 46 -5.54 22.02 0.17
N GLU A 47 -4.57 22.83 -0.22
CA GLU A 47 -3.83 22.65 -1.47
C GLU A 47 -2.90 21.44 -1.41
N VAL A 48 -2.19 21.22 -0.30
CA VAL A 48 -1.38 20.00 -0.10
C VAL A 48 -2.24 18.74 -0.22
N TRP A 49 -3.43 18.77 0.39
CA TRP A 49 -4.41 17.69 0.32
C TRP A 49 -4.86 17.49 -1.13
N ARG A 50 -5.32 18.54 -1.80
CA ARG A 50 -5.75 18.51 -3.20
C ARG A 50 -4.66 17.94 -4.11
N ILE A 51 -3.41 18.37 -3.96
CA ILE A 51 -2.26 17.86 -4.72
C ILE A 51 -2.12 16.35 -4.55
N ARG A 52 -2.16 15.84 -3.32
CA ARG A 52 -2.03 14.41 -3.06
C ARG A 52 -3.11 13.60 -3.78
N GLU A 53 -4.37 14.01 -3.63
CA GLU A 53 -5.52 13.22 -4.04
C GLU A 53 -5.94 13.43 -5.50
N GLU A 54 -5.80 14.65 -6.03
CA GLU A 54 -6.25 15.01 -7.38
C GLU A 54 -5.12 15.02 -8.41
N ASP A 55 -3.86 15.20 -8.00
CA ASP A 55 -2.72 15.23 -8.93
C ASP A 55 -1.85 13.96 -8.78
N VAL A 56 -1.35 13.70 -7.56
CA VAL A 56 -0.36 12.64 -7.32
C VAL A 56 -0.97 11.25 -7.47
N TYR A 57 -2.07 10.95 -6.78
CA TYR A 57 -2.68 9.61 -6.84
C TYR A 57 -3.14 9.23 -8.25
N PRO A 58 -3.82 10.10 -9.02
CA PRO A 58 -4.16 9.79 -10.41
C PRO A 58 -2.93 9.58 -11.29
N ALA A 59 -1.85 10.36 -11.09
CA ALA A 59 -0.61 10.19 -11.85
C ALA A 59 0.16 8.90 -11.51
N LEU A 60 0.18 8.50 -10.24
CA LEU A 60 0.89 7.30 -9.78
C LEU A 60 0.10 6.01 -10.04
N PHE A 61 -1.20 6.04 -9.78
CA PHE A 61 -2.00 4.82 -9.75
C PHE A 61 -2.92 4.69 -10.96
N GLY A 62 -3.36 5.80 -11.54
CA GLY A 62 -4.38 5.83 -12.58
C GLY A 62 -5.65 5.08 -12.18
N GLY A 63 -6.39 4.59 -13.18
CA GLY A 63 -7.60 3.80 -12.97
C GLY A 63 -8.77 4.61 -12.39
N ASP A 64 -9.98 4.10 -12.59
CA ASP A 64 -11.17 4.72 -12.03
C ASP A 64 -11.19 4.59 -10.50
N SER A 65 -11.70 5.62 -9.83
CA SER A 65 -11.86 5.67 -8.38
C SER A 65 -13.29 6.03 -8.01
N ARG A 66 -13.81 5.44 -6.93
CA ARG A 66 -15.10 5.80 -6.32
C ARG A 66 -14.99 6.98 -5.34
N GLY A 67 -13.80 7.56 -5.19
CA GLY A 67 -13.50 8.59 -4.19
C GLY A 67 -13.05 7.99 -2.86
N ILE A 68 -12.94 8.87 -1.84
CA ILE A 68 -12.43 8.50 -0.52
C ILE A 68 -13.48 7.81 0.35
N PHE A 69 -13.08 6.72 0.99
CA PHE A 69 -13.82 6.06 2.05
C PHE A 69 -13.21 6.44 3.40
N VAL A 70 -13.81 7.43 4.06
CA VAL A 70 -13.28 7.99 5.32
C VAL A 70 -13.48 7.07 6.53
N LEU A 71 -12.60 7.21 7.53
CA LEU A 71 -12.78 6.60 8.83
C LEU A 71 -14.03 7.16 9.53
N SER A 72 -14.63 6.36 10.41
CA SER A 72 -15.78 6.78 11.20
C SER A 72 -15.54 6.55 12.68
N SER A 73 -16.15 7.35 13.55
CA SER A 73 -16.13 7.11 15.00
C SER A 73 -16.65 5.72 15.37
N GLU A 74 -17.61 5.19 14.60
CA GLU A 74 -18.15 3.84 14.78
C GLU A 74 -17.08 2.76 14.58
N LEU A 75 -16.17 2.94 13.61
CA LEU A 75 -15.02 2.04 13.41
C LEU A 75 -14.18 1.95 14.67
N PHE A 76 -13.75 3.10 15.22
CA PHE A 76 -12.94 3.15 16.43
C PHE A 76 -13.65 2.53 17.63
N GLN A 77 -14.93 2.86 17.83
CA GLN A 77 -15.72 2.35 18.94
C GLN A 77 -15.93 0.84 18.84
N ARG A 78 -16.42 0.34 17.71
CA ARG A 78 -16.78 -1.08 17.57
C ARG A 78 -15.57 -1.98 17.44
N ARG A 79 -14.50 -1.53 16.76
CA ARG A 79 -13.32 -2.37 16.52
C ARG A 79 -12.29 -2.32 17.63
N PHE A 80 -12.14 -1.16 18.27
CA PHE A 80 -11.06 -0.90 19.23
C PHE A 80 -11.56 -0.48 20.62
N GLY A 81 -12.87 -0.28 20.80
CA GLY A 81 -13.43 0.15 22.08
C GLY A 81 -13.11 1.60 22.44
N VAL A 82 -12.70 2.42 21.46
CA VAL A 82 -12.32 3.82 21.66
C VAL A 82 -13.48 4.73 21.24
N ALA A 83 -14.11 5.39 22.21
CA ALA A 83 -15.31 6.19 22.00
C ALA A 83 -15.01 7.62 21.50
N GLU A 84 -13.90 8.20 21.96
CA GLU A 84 -13.45 9.54 21.58
C GLU A 84 -12.11 9.44 20.88
N VAL A 85 -12.02 10.09 19.72
CA VAL A 85 -10.82 10.16 18.89
C VAL A 85 -10.56 11.59 18.49
N ASP A 86 -9.34 11.89 18.06
CA ASP A 86 -9.05 13.18 17.46
C ASP A 86 -9.96 13.39 16.23
N PRO A 87 -10.75 14.47 16.17
CA PRO A 87 -11.68 14.71 15.06
C PRO A 87 -10.96 14.84 13.71
N ARG A 88 -9.67 15.19 13.69
CA ARG A 88 -8.85 15.24 12.47
C ARG A 88 -8.77 13.87 11.80
N TRP A 89 -8.80 12.78 12.56
CA TRP A 89 -8.72 11.41 12.02
C TRP A 89 -9.94 11.02 11.18
N LEU A 90 -11.06 11.70 11.33
CA LEU A 90 -12.28 11.42 10.55
C LEU A 90 -12.20 11.93 9.10
N PHE A 91 -11.16 12.68 8.78
CA PHE A 91 -10.82 13.09 7.42
C PHE A 91 -9.88 12.11 6.72
N TYR A 92 -9.35 11.13 7.47
CA TYR A 92 -8.46 10.13 6.92
C TYR A 92 -9.31 9.06 6.25
N GLY A 93 -8.79 8.42 5.23
CA GLY A 93 -9.55 7.42 4.51
C GLY A 93 -8.73 6.59 3.55
N VAL A 94 -9.45 5.85 2.72
CA VAL A 94 -8.88 4.97 1.72
C VAL A 94 -9.45 5.34 0.36
N PHE A 95 -8.58 5.51 -0.63
CA PHE A 95 -8.96 5.51 -2.04
C PHE A 95 -8.82 4.11 -2.61
N GLU A 96 -9.65 3.81 -3.60
CA GLU A 96 -9.41 2.68 -4.48
C GLU A 96 -9.13 3.14 -5.91
N HIS A 97 -8.33 2.35 -6.61
CA HIS A 97 -7.96 2.56 -8.00
C HIS A 97 -8.11 1.26 -8.78
N ALA A 98 -9.01 1.27 -9.76
CA ALA A 98 -9.25 0.15 -10.66
C ALA A 98 -7.97 -0.27 -11.41
N PRO A 99 -7.89 -1.53 -11.89
CA PRO A 99 -6.78 -1.98 -12.72
C PRO A 99 -6.56 -1.12 -13.95
N THR A 100 -5.30 -1.00 -14.37
CA THR A 100 -4.89 -0.38 -15.64
C THR A 100 -4.17 -1.41 -16.51
N PRO A 101 -3.92 -1.15 -17.81
CA PRO A 101 -3.15 -2.07 -18.65
C PRO A 101 -1.76 -2.40 -18.10
N GLN A 102 -1.12 -1.46 -17.40
CA GLN A 102 0.21 -1.62 -16.78
C GLN A 102 0.14 -2.17 -15.35
N ARG A 103 -1.04 -2.09 -14.70
CA ARG A 103 -1.30 -2.54 -13.33
C ARG A 103 -2.55 -3.41 -13.28
N PRO A 104 -2.46 -4.73 -13.58
CA PRO A 104 -3.63 -5.60 -13.74
C PRO A 104 -4.20 -6.11 -12.40
N TYR A 105 -4.29 -5.24 -11.40
CA TYR A 105 -4.80 -5.54 -10.05
C TYR A 105 -5.44 -4.29 -9.44
N TRP A 106 -6.31 -4.48 -8.44
CA TRP A 106 -6.88 -3.37 -7.67
C TRP A 106 -5.87 -2.83 -6.67
N LEU A 107 -5.82 -1.51 -6.51
CA LEU A 107 -4.94 -0.84 -5.56
C LEU A 107 -5.77 0.02 -4.63
N TYR A 108 -5.52 -0.13 -3.34
CA TYR A 108 -6.13 0.66 -2.26
C TYR A 108 -5.01 1.43 -1.57
N VAL A 109 -5.21 2.71 -1.31
CA VAL A 109 -4.19 3.57 -0.70
C VAL A 109 -4.82 4.46 0.36
N THR A 110 -4.16 4.61 1.50
CA THR A 110 -4.62 5.55 2.55
C THR A 110 -4.36 6.98 2.13
N SER A 111 -5.17 7.90 2.64
CA SER A 111 -4.92 9.34 2.60
C SER A 111 -5.17 9.92 3.98
N GLY A 112 -4.20 10.66 4.50
CA GLY A 112 -4.37 11.48 5.70
C GLY A 112 -3.16 11.49 6.62
N HIS A 113 -2.36 10.41 6.68
CA HIS A 113 -1.15 10.38 7.51
C HIS A 113 -0.15 11.46 7.08
N SER A 114 -0.08 11.71 5.79
CA SER A 114 0.75 12.76 5.22
C SER A 114 0.18 14.17 5.38
N ASN A 115 -0.98 14.36 6.01
CA ASN A 115 -1.51 15.69 6.28
C ASN A 115 -0.63 16.43 7.30
N PRO A 116 -0.11 17.62 6.96
CA PRO A 116 0.76 18.42 7.81
C PRO A 116 -0.03 19.16 8.91
N TRP A 117 -0.91 18.48 9.65
CA TRP A 117 -1.80 19.11 10.65
C TRP A 117 -1.08 19.88 11.76
N GLU A 118 0.18 19.52 12.03
CA GLU A 118 1.00 20.10 13.10
C GLU A 118 2.11 21.00 12.56
N GLN A 119 2.15 21.23 11.24
CA GLN A 119 3.12 22.10 10.60
C GLN A 119 2.42 23.39 10.18
N GLU A 120 3.02 24.52 10.52
CA GLU A 120 2.57 25.82 10.02
C GLU A 120 2.91 25.94 8.52
N GLU A 121 2.06 26.66 7.77
CA GLU A 121 2.18 26.78 6.30
C GLU A 121 3.54 27.36 5.85
N ASP A 122 4.13 28.25 6.65
CA ASP A 122 5.44 28.86 6.39
C ASP A 122 6.63 27.95 6.74
N ALA A 123 6.37 26.84 7.45
CA ALA A 123 7.35 25.83 7.81
C ALA A 123 7.34 24.62 6.86
N TYR A 124 6.51 24.63 5.82
CA TYR A 124 6.48 23.58 4.81
C TYR A 124 7.83 23.47 4.10
N ASP A 125 8.39 22.26 4.12
CA ASP A 125 9.69 21.94 3.54
C ASP A 125 9.56 20.67 2.68
N PRO A 126 9.65 20.76 1.35
CA PRO A 126 9.64 19.60 0.45
C PRO A 126 10.74 18.57 0.76
N GLU A 127 11.83 18.99 1.42
CA GLU A 127 12.92 18.13 1.86
C GLU A 127 12.74 17.60 3.29
N GLY A 128 11.66 17.98 3.98
CA GLY A 128 11.24 17.43 5.26
C GLY A 128 10.31 16.22 5.11
N GLU A 129 9.59 15.88 6.17
CA GLU A 129 8.50 14.90 6.16
C GLU A 129 7.16 15.65 6.17
N SER A 130 6.21 15.23 5.34
CA SER A 130 4.87 15.81 5.38
C SER A 130 4.00 15.06 6.39
N GLY A 131 3.51 15.75 7.43
CA GLY A 131 2.74 15.08 8.49
C GLY A 131 3.54 13.94 9.14
N ALA A 132 2.99 12.73 9.14
CA ALA A 132 3.69 11.52 9.61
C ALA A 132 4.65 10.90 8.57
N GLY A 133 4.77 11.49 7.37
CA GLY A 133 5.71 11.07 6.34
C GLY A 133 5.36 9.75 5.65
N VAL A 134 4.15 9.22 5.84
CA VAL A 134 3.77 7.87 5.39
C VAL A 134 2.36 7.83 4.79
N GLU A 135 2.13 6.91 3.86
CA GLU A 135 0.82 6.37 3.50
C GLU A 135 0.94 4.84 3.25
N PHE A 136 -0.18 4.12 3.36
CA PHE A 136 -0.21 2.67 3.23
C PHE A 136 -0.94 2.22 1.97
N ILE A 137 -0.42 1.17 1.33
CA ILE A 137 -1.01 0.52 0.15
C ILE A 137 -1.46 -0.90 0.50
N LEU A 138 -2.60 -1.32 -0.05
CA LEU A 138 -3.01 -2.72 -0.17
C LEU A 138 -3.35 -2.99 -1.63
N ALA A 139 -2.69 -3.97 -2.26
CA ALA A 139 -3.01 -4.42 -3.61
C ALA A 139 -3.78 -5.74 -3.58
N SER A 140 -4.77 -5.92 -4.45
CA SER A 140 -5.56 -7.16 -4.51
C SER A 140 -5.90 -7.60 -5.93
N THR A 141 -6.04 -8.91 -6.12
CA THR A 141 -6.46 -9.53 -7.38
C THR A 141 -7.93 -9.27 -7.73
N GLU A 142 -8.76 -8.88 -6.78
CA GLU A 142 -10.19 -8.60 -6.97
C GLU A 142 -10.61 -7.26 -6.36
N GLN A 143 -11.69 -6.67 -6.90
CA GLN A 143 -12.33 -5.52 -6.25
C GLN A 143 -13.07 -6.02 -5.01
N GLY A 144 -12.99 -5.27 -3.92
CA GLY A 144 -13.95 -5.47 -2.84
C GLY A 144 -13.89 -4.41 -1.76
N ASP A 145 -15.06 -4.04 -1.25
CA ASP A 145 -15.18 -3.18 -0.08
C ASP A 145 -14.52 -3.81 1.17
N TRP A 146 -14.23 -5.12 1.14
CA TRP A 146 -13.44 -5.77 2.17
C TRP A 146 -12.02 -5.22 2.26
N ALA A 147 -11.40 -4.87 1.13
CA ALA A 147 -10.04 -4.33 1.09
C ALA A 147 -10.01 -2.90 1.64
N ILE A 148 -11.03 -2.10 1.30
CA ILE A 148 -11.28 -0.78 1.90
C ILE A 148 -11.40 -0.91 3.41
N ARG A 149 -12.32 -1.76 3.90
CA ARG A 149 -12.51 -1.97 5.35
C ARG A 149 -11.25 -2.50 6.03
N CYS A 150 -10.51 -3.41 5.39
CA CYS A 150 -9.25 -3.92 5.92
C CYS A 150 -8.25 -2.78 6.11
N LEU A 151 -8.03 -1.97 5.07
CA LEU A 151 -7.07 -0.87 5.12
C LEU A 151 -7.53 0.25 6.05
N GLN A 152 -8.82 0.55 6.16
CA GLN A 152 -9.37 1.45 7.18
C GLN A 152 -9.12 0.95 8.61
N ASN A 153 -9.29 -0.35 8.87
CA ASN A 153 -8.97 -0.93 10.18
C ASN A 153 -7.48 -0.81 10.51
N LEU A 154 -6.60 -1.05 9.53
CA LEU A 154 -5.14 -0.92 9.70
C LEU A 154 -4.72 0.54 9.90
N LEU A 155 -5.31 1.46 9.15
CA LEU A 155 -5.13 2.91 9.30
C LEU A 155 -5.57 3.40 10.68
N ALA A 156 -6.77 3.01 11.14
CA ALA A 156 -7.25 3.33 12.48
C ALA A 156 -6.37 2.71 13.57
N PHE A 157 -5.88 1.49 13.36
CA PHE A 157 -4.96 0.84 14.28
C PHE A 157 -3.62 1.60 14.40
N ASP A 158 -3.08 2.07 13.28
CA ASP A 158 -1.83 2.85 13.24
C ASP A 158 -1.97 4.21 13.96
N LEU A 159 -3.07 4.92 13.72
CA LEU A 159 -3.37 6.17 14.44
C LEU A 159 -3.44 5.95 15.96
N LEU A 160 -4.07 4.87 16.40
CA LEU A 160 -4.15 4.51 17.82
C LEU A 160 -2.78 4.11 18.39
N LEU A 161 -1.91 3.47 17.61
CA LEU A 161 -0.53 3.19 18.00
C LEU A 161 0.25 4.50 18.20
N GLY A 162 0.20 5.41 17.22
CA GLY A 162 0.83 6.73 17.30
C GLY A 162 0.36 7.56 18.50
N ALA A 163 -0.92 7.44 18.86
CA ALA A 163 -1.50 8.08 20.04
C ALA A 163 -1.25 7.34 21.37
N GLY A 164 -0.52 6.21 21.35
CA GLY A 164 -0.12 5.48 22.55
C GLY A 164 -1.21 4.61 23.20
N HIS A 165 -2.31 4.30 22.50
CA HIS A 165 -3.40 3.48 23.04
C HIS A 165 -3.00 2.02 23.34
N PHE A 166 -1.94 1.51 22.71
CA PHE A 166 -1.49 0.12 22.85
C PHE A 166 -0.12 0.00 23.55
N GLY A 167 0.16 0.88 24.51
CA GLY A 167 1.42 0.90 25.27
C GLY A 167 2.55 1.57 24.49
N GLY A 168 3.81 1.27 24.85
CA GLY A 168 5.00 1.91 24.27
C GLY A 168 5.37 1.47 22.84
N ARG A 169 4.44 0.93 22.06
CA ARG A 169 4.68 0.65 20.63
C ARG A 169 4.33 1.90 19.83
N GLY A 170 5.26 2.31 18.97
CA GLY A 170 5.02 3.39 18.01
C GLY A 170 4.17 2.95 16.81
N PRO A 171 4.00 3.85 15.82
CA PRO A 171 3.36 3.55 14.54
C PRO A 171 3.95 2.33 13.84
N LEU A 172 3.18 1.77 12.92
CA LEU A 172 3.54 0.64 12.08
C LEU A 172 4.72 0.99 11.19
N GLY A 173 5.69 0.08 11.16
CA GLY A 173 6.90 0.19 10.34
C GLY A 173 7.14 -1.05 9.50
N GLU A 174 8.15 -0.95 8.64
CA GLU A 174 8.59 -2.08 7.82
C GLU A 174 8.92 -3.32 8.66
N GLY A 175 8.41 -4.46 8.20
CA GLY A 175 8.59 -5.75 8.85
C GLY A 175 7.58 -6.08 9.94
N ASP A 176 6.71 -5.13 10.32
CA ASP A 176 5.62 -5.40 11.24
C ASP A 176 4.67 -6.46 10.68
N ARG A 177 4.27 -7.38 11.56
CA ARG A 177 3.32 -8.46 11.26
C ARG A 177 2.09 -8.29 12.12
N ILE A 178 0.95 -8.12 11.47
CA ILE A 178 -0.31 -7.75 12.13
C ILE A 178 -1.30 -8.91 11.95
N PRO A 179 -1.66 -9.60 13.05
CA PRO A 179 -2.75 -10.55 13.03
C PRO A 179 -4.10 -9.82 12.92
N LEU A 180 -4.86 -10.07 11.85
CA LEU A 180 -6.18 -9.46 11.67
C LEU A 180 -7.22 -10.11 12.59
N ARG A 181 -6.95 -11.37 12.98
CA ARG A 181 -7.82 -12.25 13.79
C ARG A 181 -9.14 -12.64 13.11
N SER A 182 -9.27 -12.34 11.82
CA SER A 182 -10.38 -12.72 10.95
C SER A 182 -9.87 -12.90 9.52
N PRO A 183 -10.60 -13.60 8.65
CA PRO A 183 -10.27 -13.62 7.22
C PRO A 183 -10.23 -12.21 6.65
N ILE A 184 -9.23 -11.90 5.82
CA ILE A 184 -8.98 -10.55 5.30
C ILE A 184 -10.17 -10.02 4.50
N ASN A 185 -10.87 -10.90 3.78
CA ASN A 185 -12.04 -10.57 2.98
C ASN A 185 -13.38 -10.80 3.70
N GLY A 186 -13.35 -11.23 4.97
CA GLY A 186 -14.55 -11.55 5.76
C GLY A 186 -15.24 -12.87 5.40
N VAL A 187 -14.68 -13.68 4.50
CA VAL A 187 -15.23 -14.99 4.12
C VAL A 187 -14.58 -16.08 4.98
N GLU A 188 -15.38 -16.87 5.68
CA GLU A 188 -14.91 -17.86 6.68
C GLU A 188 -13.84 -18.83 6.15
N GLY A 189 -13.92 -19.23 4.88
CA GLY A 189 -12.96 -20.14 4.24
C GLY A 189 -11.67 -19.49 3.71
N CYS A 190 -11.48 -18.17 3.86
CA CYS A 190 -10.27 -17.50 3.43
C CYS A 190 -9.13 -17.75 4.43
N GLU A 191 -8.01 -18.30 3.93
CA GLU A 191 -6.83 -18.62 4.75
C GLU A 191 -5.98 -17.38 5.08
N VAL A 192 -6.11 -16.29 4.31
CA VAL A 192 -5.36 -15.05 4.52
C VAL A 192 -5.97 -14.27 5.68
N ARG A 193 -5.26 -14.22 6.81
CA ARG A 193 -5.77 -13.72 8.11
C ARG A 193 -4.80 -12.77 8.83
N ASN A 194 -3.67 -12.48 8.20
CA ASN A 194 -2.61 -11.65 8.73
C ASN A 194 -2.08 -10.75 7.61
N VAL A 195 -1.34 -9.69 7.95
CA VAL A 195 -0.60 -8.87 6.98
C VAL A 195 0.81 -8.60 7.47
N VAL A 196 1.74 -8.41 6.53
CA VAL A 196 3.09 -7.89 6.81
C VAL A 196 3.27 -6.55 6.10
N VAL A 197 3.92 -5.61 6.78
CA VAL A 197 4.31 -4.30 6.24
C VAL A 197 5.63 -4.43 5.52
N VAL A 198 5.70 -4.00 4.27
CA VAL A 198 6.92 -4.11 3.45
C VAL A 198 7.14 -2.86 2.61
N ARG A 199 8.38 -2.64 2.18
CA ARG A 199 8.66 -1.88 0.96
C ARG A 199 8.85 -2.82 -0.21
N THR A 200 8.50 -2.37 -1.41
CA THR A 200 8.69 -3.16 -2.62
C THR A 200 8.97 -2.24 -3.81
N PRO A 201 9.95 -2.58 -4.68
CA PRO A 201 10.20 -1.82 -5.91
C PRO A 201 9.10 -2.04 -6.97
N LEU A 202 8.16 -2.95 -6.73
CA LEU A 202 7.05 -3.28 -7.64
C LEU A 202 5.87 -2.30 -7.53
N LEU A 203 5.91 -1.42 -6.53
CA LEU A 203 4.94 -0.34 -6.30
C LEU A 203 5.71 0.98 -6.11
N PRO A 204 5.06 2.14 -6.27
CA PRO A 204 5.69 3.43 -5.94
C PRO A 204 6.23 3.44 -4.51
N SER A 205 7.46 3.92 -4.32
CA SER A 205 8.10 3.97 -3.00
C SER A 205 7.68 5.17 -2.15
N GLY A 206 7.14 6.20 -2.79
CA GLY A 206 6.77 7.48 -2.15
C GLY A 206 6.60 8.59 -3.18
N PHE A 207 6.39 9.80 -2.68
CA PHE A 207 6.23 11.04 -3.44
C PHE A 207 6.61 12.25 -2.59
N THR A 208 6.67 13.42 -3.20
CA THR A 208 6.95 14.68 -2.49
C THR A 208 5.75 15.60 -2.61
N LEU A 209 5.33 16.16 -1.49
CA LEU A 209 4.38 17.26 -1.38
C LEU A 209 5.12 18.56 -1.08
N PRO A 210 4.47 19.72 -1.28
CA PRO A 210 5.03 20.99 -0.85
C PRO A 210 5.38 21.04 0.65
N SER A 211 4.64 20.30 1.48
CA SER A 211 4.87 20.15 2.93
C SER A 211 5.91 19.10 3.31
N GLY A 212 6.43 18.31 2.36
CA GLY A 212 7.47 17.32 2.62
C GLY A 212 7.30 15.99 1.89
N ARG A 213 8.24 15.09 2.15
CA ARG A 213 8.26 13.74 1.58
C ARG A 213 7.24 12.83 2.26
N VAL A 214 6.73 11.89 1.47
CA VAL A 214 5.80 10.85 1.89
C VAL A 214 6.28 9.52 1.33
N GLU A 215 6.40 8.52 2.19
CA GLU A 215 6.79 7.17 1.83
C GLU A 215 5.57 6.24 1.77
N PHE A 216 5.62 5.25 0.88
CA PHE A 216 4.61 4.20 0.86
C PHE A 216 5.12 2.93 1.51
N PHE A 217 4.35 2.40 2.46
CA PHE A 217 4.45 1.01 2.88
C PHE A 217 3.31 0.19 2.30
N THR A 218 3.59 -1.07 1.97
CA THR A 218 2.58 -1.99 1.43
C THR A 218 2.24 -3.05 2.46
N PHE A 219 0.95 -3.30 2.67
CA PHE A 219 0.47 -4.48 3.37
C PHE A 219 0.34 -5.66 2.39
N VAL A 220 0.97 -6.78 2.73
CA VAL A 220 0.84 -8.04 1.99
C VAL A 220 0.16 -9.08 2.88
N GLY A 221 -0.92 -9.69 2.37
CA GLY A 221 -1.68 -10.71 3.09
C GLY A 221 -0.89 -11.99 3.31
N MET A 222 -1.00 -12.55 4.52
CA MET A 222 -0.40 -13.81 4.95
C MET A 222 -1.45 -14.73 5.57
N THR A 223 -1.28 -16.03 5.36
CA THR A 223 -1.97 -17.09 6.11
C THR A 223 -1.37 -17.27 7.51
N ASP A 224 -2.05 -18.02 8.38
CA ASP A 224 -1.51 -18.32 9.72
C ASP A 224 -0.22 -19.15 9.63
N ARG A 225 -0.13 -20.10 8.68
CA ARG A 225 1.09 -20.90 8.42
C ARG A 225 2.26 -20.03 7.97
N GLU A 226 1.99 -19.02 7.16
CA GLU A 226 3.00 -18.08 6.68
C GLU A 226 3.47 -17.13 7.79
N LEU A 227 2.56 -16.70 8.66
CA LEU A 227 2.92 -15.94 9.85
C LEU A 227 3.88 -16.75 10.74
N ASP A 228 3.57 -18.02 11.00
CA ASP A 228 4.42 -18.89 11.81
C ASP A 228 5.77 -19.16 11.13
N PHE A 229 5.77 -19.46 9.82
CA PHE A 229 7.00 -19.58 9.05
C PHE A 229 7.85 -18.30 9.11
N ALA A 230 7.27 -17.12 8.98
CA ALA A 230 8.01 -15.86 9.08
C ALA A 230 8.56 -15.64 10.49
N LYS A 231 7.90 -16.10 11.56
CA LYS A 231 8.44 -15.99 12.94
C LYS A 231 9.71 -16.81 13.10
N GLU A 232 9.77 -17.96 12.43
CA GLU A 232 10.91 -18.88 12.49
C GLU A 232 12.04 -18.50 11.51
N SER A 233 11.68 -18.10 10.28
CA SER A 233 12.60 -17.95 9.15
C SER A 233 12.82 -16.51 8.70
N GLY A 234 12.09 -15.55 9.27
CA GLY A 234 12.15 -14.13 8.91
C GLY A 234 11.25 -13.74 7.73
N ASN A 235 10.99 -12.43 7.59
CA ASN A 235 10.11 -11.89 6.56
C ASN A 235 10.69 -12.10 5.15
N GLU A 236 12.00 -11.89 4.94
CA GLU A 236 12.65 -12.08 3.63
C GLU A 236 12.42 -13.47 3.03
N ALA A 237 12.52 -14.51 3.87
CA ALA A 237 12.27 -15.89 3.43
C ALA A 237 10.80 -16.09 3.00
N LEU A 238 9.86 -15.48 3.73
CA LEU A 238 8.44 -15.50 3.36
C LEU A 238 8.19 -14.74 2.06
N LEU A 239 8.72 -13.52 1.93
CA LEU A 239 8.54 -12.67 0.74
C LEU A 239 9.12 -13.33 -0.52
N THR A 240 10.24 -14.04 -0.39
CA THR A 240 10.79 -14.87 -1.47
C THR A 240 9.79 -15.93 -1.92
N LYS A 241 9.19 -16.68 -0.99
CA LYS A 241 8.18 -17.72 -1.31
C LYS A 241 6.92 -17.12 -1.94
N LEU A 242 6.40 -16.02 -1.40
CA LEU A 242 5.24 -15.33 -1.97
C LEU A 242 5.53 -14.85 -3.40
N SER A 243 6.72 -14.27 -3.63
CA SER A 243 7.16 -13.81 -4.94
C SER A 243 7.29 -14.95 -5.95
N SER A 244 7.94 -16.06 -5.58
CA SER A 244 8.09 -17.23 -6.45
C SER A 244 6.76 -17.89 -6.82
N ASN A 245 5.71 -17.68 -6.03
CA ASN A 245 4.36 -18.20 -6.29
C ASN A 245 3.42 -17.14 -6.90
N GLY A 246 3.89 -15.92 -7.19
CA GLY A 246 3.08 -14.88 -7.82
C GLY A 246 2.10 -14.15 -6.89
N PHE A 247 2.26 -14.27 -5.57
CA PHE A 247 1.41 -13.64 -4.55
C PHE A 247 2.08 -12.46 -3.84
N PHE A 248 3.04 -11.82 -4.50
CA PHE A 248 3.70 -10.60 -4.04
C PHE A 248 3.86 -9.62 -5.21
N PRO A 249 3.56 -8.31 -5.02
CA PRO A 249 3.06 -7.67 -3.79
C PRO A 249 1.52 -7.73 -3.67
N VAL A 250 0.85 -8.40 -4.62
CA VAL A 250 -0.61 -8.42 -4.72
C VAL A 250 -1.21 -9.53 -3.85
N THR A 251 -2.15 -9.15 -2.98
CA THR A 251 -2.87 -10.09 -2.12
C THR A 251 -4.03 -10.73 -2.88
N ASP A 252 -3.94 -12.04 -3.10
CA ASP A 252 -5.06 -12.85 -3.54
C ASP A 252 -5.78 -13.44 -2.31
N PRO A 253 -7.02 -13.02 -1.97
CA PRO A 253 -7.73 -13.56 -0.82
C PRO A 253 -8.21 -15.01 -1.02
N ARG A 254 -8.14 -15.56 -2.23
CA ARG A 254 -8.58 -16.92 -2.55
C ARG A 254 -7.44 -17.94 -2.52
N ARG A 255 -6.20 -17.48 -2.37
CA ARG A 255 -5.04 -18.37 -2.35
C ARG A 255 -4.98 -19.18 -1.06
N GLN A 256 -4.32 -20.33 -1.16
CA GLN A 256 -3.87 -21.11 -0.01
C GLN A 256 -2.46 -20.68 0.40
N SER A 257 -1.99 -21.23 1.52
CA SER A 257 -0.61 -21.06 1.97
C SER A 257 0.43 -21.51 0.92
N VAL A 258 1.55 -20.78 0.83
CA VAL A 258 2.72 -21.13 -0.01
C VAL A 258 3.85 -21.81 0.77
N ILE A 259 3.60 -22.18 2.03
CA ILE A 259 4.55 -22.89 2.90
C ILE A 259 4.28 -24.39 2.86
#